data_AF-A0A9D8WPE8-F1
#
_entry.id   AF-A0A9D8WPE8-F1
#
_cell.length_a   1.000
_cell.length_b   1.000
_cell.length_c   1.000
_cell.angle_alpha   90.00
_cell.angle_beta   90.00
_cell.angle_gamma   90.00
#
_symmetry.space_group_name_H-M   'P 1'
#
loop_
_entity.id
_entity.type
_entity.pdbx_description
1 polymer ?
#
loop_
_entity_poly.entity_id
_entity_poly.type
_entity_poly.pdbx_seq_one_letter_code
_entity_poly.pdbx_strand_id
1 'polypeptide(L)'
;ISLEKEGSRDWRAHQAMKYKGLHIDIFPYEPYMIPWLQRLAAKLSCGVNFDLAGRYPLLAQWGYDILHYIVFPVFRIIGRVFGSRDSFMHSYGAWFYEQNPRHAMLPHKPIVFEGHTFEGPADPEELCRIAYGNYMELPPRDKRNRHNTEIKITE
;
A
#
# COMPACT_ATOMS: atom_id res chain seq x y z
N ILE A 1 1.67 -21.47 9.16
CA ILE A 1 3.12 -21.66 9.36
C ILE A 1 3.81 -20.91 8.23
N SER A 2 4.84 -20.10 8.50
CA SER A 2 5.54 -19.38 7.41
C SER A 2 6.25 -20.40 6.52
N LEU A 3 6.12 -20.26 5.20
CA LEU A 3 6.86 -21.05 4.21
C LEU A 3 8.26 -20.47 3.95
N GLU A 4 8.55 -19.30 4.52
CA GLU A 4 9.83 -18.63 4.37
C GLU A 4 10.96 -19.38 5.09
N LYS A 5 12.15 -19.36 4.48
CA LYS A 5 13.36 -19.96 5.08
C LYS A 5 13.58 -19.39 6.48
N GLU A 6 13.77 -20.27 7.47
CA GLU A 6 14.04 -19.86 8.84
C GLU A 6 15.24 -18.89 8.92
N GLY A 7 15.06 -17.81 9.67
CA GLY A 7 16.07 -16.74 9.76
C GLY A 7 16.17 -15.82 8.53
N SER A 8 15.32 -15.96 7.51
CA SER A 8 15.19 -14.97 6.43
C SER A 8 14.60 -13.65 6.96
N ARG A 9 14.64 -12.60 6.14
CA ARG A 9 14.01 -11.31 6.48
C ARG A 9 12.50 -11.48 6.65
N ASP A 10 11.88 -12.15 5.69
CA ASP A 10 10.43 -12.29 5.62
C ASP A 10 9.91 -13.29 6.68
N TRP A 11 10.71 -14.31 7.03
CA TRP A 11 10.42 -15.17 8.18
C TRP A 11 10.38 -14.38 9.49
N ARG A 12 11.36 -13.51 9.76
CA ARG A 12 11.39 -12.69 10.98
C ARG A 12 10.23 -11.70 11.02
N ALA A 13 9.92 -11.05 9.88
CA ALA A 13 8.79 -10.15 9.77
C ALA A 13 7.47 -10.88 10.07
N HIS A 14 7.27 -12.07 9.47
CA HIS A 14 6.13 -12.92 9.78
C HIS A 14 6.09 -13.26 11.27
N GLN A 15 7.19 -13.65 11.91
CA GLN A 15 7.23 -13.98 13.34
C GLN A 15 6.86 -12.78 14.23
N ALA A 16 7.27 -11.56 13.87
CA ALA A 16 6.98 -10.35 14.63
C ALA A 16 5.49 -9.96 14.64
N MET A 17 4.67 -10.44 13.70
CA MET A 17 3.24 -10.12 13.65
C MET A 17 2.50 -10.69 14.87
N LYS A 18 1.73 -9.86 15.58
CA LYS A 18 0.90 -10.30 16.72
C LYS A 18 -0.17 -11.32 16.31
N TYR A 19 -0.84 -11.07 15.18
CA TYR A 19 -1.91 -11.92 14.68
C TYR A 19 -1.45 -12.69 13.44
N LYS A 20 -1.67 -14.00 13.45
CA LYS A 20 -1.42 -14.90 12.31
C LYS A 20 -2.76 -15.29 11.69
N GLY A 21 -2.82 -15.43 10.38
CA GLY A 21 -4.04 -15.84 9.68
C GLY A 21 -4.28 -15.02 8.43
N LEU A 22 -5.57 -14.78 8.12
CA LEU A 22 -5.97 -13.91 7.02
C LEU A 22 -5.82 -12.44 7.42
N HIS A 23 -5.12 -11.69 6.59
CA HIS A 23 -4.98 -10.24 6.73
C HIS A 23 -5.75 -9.54 5.61
N ILE A 24 -6.40 -8.44 5.96
CA ILE A 24 -7.06 -7.55 5.00
C ILE A 24 -6.27 -6.26 5.02
N ASP A 25 -5.69 -5.92 3.87
CA ASP A 25 -4.94 -4.68 3.73
C ASP A 25 -5.88 -3.54 3.33
N ILE A 26 -5.88 -2.48 4.12
CA ILE A 26 -6.65 -1.26 3.86
C ILE A 26 -5.67 -0.13 3.59
N PHE A 27 -5.75 0.43 2.38
CA PHE A 27 -4.87 1.51 1.95
C PHE A 27 -5.66 2.82 1.79
N PRO A 28 -5.58 3.74 2.77
CA PRO A 28 -6.27 5.02 2.67
C PRO A 28 -5.59 5.94 1.64
N TYR A 29 -6.40 6.70 0.91
CA TYR A 29 -5.96 7.75 -0.01
C TYR A 29 -6.10 9.14 0.64
N GLU A 30 -5.12 10.00 0.42
CA GLU A 30 -5.10 11.39 0.92
C GLU A 30 -4.85 12.38 -0.24
N PRO A 31 -5.54 13.54 -0.26
CA PRO A 31 -5.19 14.66 -1.13
C PRO A 31 -4.00 15.45 -0.56
N TYR A 32 -3.47 16.42 -1.31
CA TYR A 32 -2.33 17.27 -0.92
C TYR A 32 -1.01 16.53 -0.72
N MET A 33 -0.90 15.32 -1.26
CA MET A 33 0.30 14.51 -1.17
C MET A 33 1.37 15.04 -2.14
N ILE A 34 2.63 15.01 -1.70
CA ILE A 34 3.77 15.41 -2.53
C ILE A 34 4.55 14.14 -2.91
N PRO A 35 4.72 13.82 -4.21
CA PRO A 35 5.23 12.52 -4.63
C PRO A 35 6.59 12.10 -4.04
N TRP A 36 7.52 13.05 -3.90
CA TRP A 36 8.83 12.75 -3.34
C TRP A 36 8.79 12.55 -1.81
N LEU A 37 7.91 13.27 -1.10
CA LEU A 37 7.67 13.02 0.33
C LEU A 37 7.05 11.64 0.54
N GLN A 38 6.12 11.23 -0.34
CA GLN A 38 5.54 9.89 -0.28
C GLN A 38 6.60 8.81 -0.49
N ARG A 39 7.48 8.98 -1.47
CA ARG A 39 8.61 8.08 -1.71
C ARG A 39 9.56 8.01 -0.51
N LEU A 40 9.86 9.13 0.12
CA LEU A 40 10.69 9.18 1.32
C LEU A 40 10.01 8.46 2.50
N ALA A 41 8.75 8.78 2.78
CA ALA A 41 7.96 8.17 3.84
C ALA A 41 7.84 6.64 3.67
N ALA A 42 7.60 6.18 2.45
CA ALA A 42 7.56 4.76 2.11
C ALA A 42 8.90 4.09 2.45
N LYS A 43 10.02 4.63 1.95
CA LYS A 43 11.36 4.07 2.24
C LYS A 43 11.67 4.01 3.73
N LEU A 44 11.37 5.07 4.48
CA LEU A 44 11.56 5.09 5.93
C LEU A 44 10.73 4.01 6.61
N SER A 45 9.45 3.90 6.23
CA SER A 45 8.53 2.88 6.77
C SER A 45 9.01 1.47 6.46
N CYS A 46 9.58 1.25 5.28
CA CYS A 46 10.12 -0.04 4.89
C CYS A 46 11.38 -0.41 5.66
N GLY A 47 12.27 0.56 5.94
CA GLY A 47 13.40 0.33 6.83
C GLY A 47 12.94 -0.07 8.24
N VAL A 48 11.93 0.61 8.79
CA VAL A 48 11.37 0.25 10.11
C VAL A 48 10.72 -1.14 10.07
N ASN A 49 9.86 -1.41 9.09
CA ASN A 49 9.12 -2.68 8.98
C ASN A 49 10.02 -3.89 8.69
N PHE A 50 10.87 -3.80 7.67
CA PHE A 50 11.60 -4.97 7.16
C PHE A 50 12.96 -5.18 7.84
N ASP A 51 13.62 -4.11 8.26
CA ASP A 51 14.99 -4.20 8.79
C ASP A 51 15.02 -4.15 10.34
N LEU A 52 14.09 -3.41 10.96
CA LEU A 52 14.04 -3.25 12.42
C LEU A 52 13.04 -4.17 13.10
N ALA A 53 11.78 -4.25 12.66
CA ALA A 53 10.70 -4.89 13.43
C ALA A 53 10.99 -6.36 13.81
N GLY A 54 11.63 -7.11 12.91
CA GLY A 54 11.99 -8.51 13.16
C GLY A 54 13.28 -8.74 13.96
N ARG A 55 14.10 -7.70 14.21
CA ARG A 55 15.40 -7.82 14.90
C ARG A 55 15.47 -7.01 16.19
N TYR A 56 14.93 -5.80 16.17
CA TYR A 56 14.98 -4.81 17.24
C TYR A 56 13.56 -4.23 17.47
N PRO A 57 12.63 -5.00 18.05
CA PRO A 57 11.21 -4.63 18.10
C PRO A 57 10.96 -3.33 18.88
N LEU A 58 11.71 -3.07 19.95
CA LEU A 58 11.61 -1.79 20.69
C LEU A 58 12.00 -0.62 19.79
N LEU A 59 13.15 -0.70 19.11
CA LEU A 59 13.61 0.36 18.20
C LEU A 59 12.66 0.56 17.03
N ALA A 60 12.06 -0.52 16.52
CA ALA A 60 11.03 -0.44 15.50
C ALA A 60 9.79 0.29 16.00
N GLN A 61 9.34 0.04 17.24
CA GLN A 61 8.24 0.77 17.86
C GLN A 61 8.53 2.27 17.95
N TRP A 62 9.71 2.66 18.44
CA TRP A 62 10.15 4.06 18.42
C TRP A 62 10.15 4.65 17.00
N GLY A 63 10.60 3.87 16.01
CA GLY A 63 10.56 4.26 14.60
C GLY A 63 9.13 4.50 14.10
N TYR A 64 8.18 3.61 14.42
CA TYR A 64 6.77 3.79 14.08
C TYR A 64 6.19 5.04 14.74
N ASP A 65 6.50 5.27 16.02
CA ASP A 65 5.99 6.43 16.75
C ASP A 65 6.54 7.75 16.15
N ILE A 66 7.84 7.80 15.84
CA ILE A 66 8.45 8.97 15.18
C ILE A 66 7.79 9.20 13.80
N LEU A 67 7.61 8.15 13.01
CA LEU A 67 6.98 8.26 11.70
C LEU A 67 5.54 8.78 11.81
N HIS A 68 4.75 8.18 12.69
CA HIS A 68 3.32 8.43 12.80
C HIS A 68 3.01 9.77 13.48
N TYR A 69 3.72 10.12 14.54
CA TYR A 69 3.43 11.32 15.35
C TYR A 69 4.24 12.56 14.97
N ILE A 70 5.34 12.41 14.22
CA ILE A 70 6.20 13.54 13.85
C ILE A 70 6.32 13.65 12.33
N VAL A 71 6.89 12.65 11.66
CA VAL A 71 7.26 12.77 10.24
C VAL A 71 6.03 12.95 9.35
N PHE A 72 5.03 12.08 9.45
CA PHE A 72 3.85 12.15 8.59
C PHE A 72 3.00 13.39 8.85
N PRO A 73 2.74 13.83 10.09
CA PRO A 73 2.08 15.11 10.35
C PRO A 73 2.83 16.30 9.75
N VAL A 74 4.16 16.36 9.89
CA VAL A 74 4.98 17.42 9.25
C VAL A 74 4.83 17.37 7.73
N PHE A 75 4.90 16.19 7.12
CA PHE A 75 4.70 16.05 5.68
C PHE A 75 3.30 16.45 5.22
N ARG A 76 2.26 16.19 6.03
CA ARG A 76 0.90 16.65 5.75
C ARG A 76 0.78 18.18 5.86
N ILE A 77 1.46 18.81 6.80
CA ILE A 77 1.50 20.28 6.91
C ILE A 77 2.16 20.88 5.66
N ILE A 78 3.32 20.36 5.26
CA ILE A 78 4.01 20.76 4.03
C ILE A 78 3.10 20.51 2.80
N GLY A 79 2.46 19.34 2.75
CA GLY A 79 1.51 18.96 1.71
C GLY A 79 0.35 19.93 1.58
N ARG A 80 -0.27 20.38 2.68
CA ARG A 80 -1.35 21.37 2.63
C ARG A 80 -0.93 22.72 2.04
N VAL A 81 0.36 23.07 2.10
CA VAL A 81 0.88 24.33 1.55
C VAL A 81 1.27 24.19 0.07
N PHE A 82 1.88 23.06 -0.32
CA PHE A 82 2.50 22.90 -1.64
C PHE A 82 1.91 21.79 -2.52
N GLY A 83 1.09 20.91 -1.96
CA GLY A 83 0.48 19.76 -2.64
C GLY A 83 -0.85 20.10 -3.32
N SER A 84 -1.24 19.27 -4.28
CA SER A 84 -2.49 19.43 -5.03
C SER A 84 -3.68 18.80 -4.30
N ARG A 85 -4.81 19.52 -4.26
CA ARG A 85 -6.09 18.98 -3.78
C ARG A 85 -6.72 17.98 -4.76
N ASP A 86 -6.39 18.11 -6.05
CA ASP A 86 -7.03 17.39 -7.14
C ASP A 86 -6.30 16.10 -7.52
N SER A 87 -5.28 15.72 -6.75
CA SER A 87 -4.59 14.44 -6.86
C SER A 87 -4.56 13.74 -5.52
N PHE A 88 -4.97 12.48 -5.51
CA PHE A 88 -4.98 11.60 -4.37
C PHE A 88 -3.84 10.59 -4.52
N MET A 89 -3.11 10.37 -3.43
CA MET A 89 -2.11 9.30 -3.35
C MET A 89 -2.38 8.48 -2.10
N HIS A 90 -1.81 7.28 -2.04
CA HIS A 90 -1.84 6.50 -0.80
C HIS A 90 -1.22 7.30 0.34
N SER A 91 -1.76 7.12 1.55
CA SER A 91 -1.25 7.75 2.77
C SER A 91 0.23 7.43 3.00
N TYR A 92 0.89 8.30 3.79
CA TYR A 92 2.30 8.13 4.12
C TYR A 92 2.55 6.78 4.81
N GLY A 93 3.59 6.08 4.30
CA GLY A 93 4.02 4.76 4.77
C GLY A 93 3.62 3.60 3.84
N ALA A 94 2.75 3.84 2.86
CA ALA A 94 2.46 2.87 1.80
C ALA A 94 3.53 2.90 0.69
N TRP A 95 3.97 1.73 0.22
CA TRP A 95 4.89 1.60 -0.94
C TRP A 95 4.12 1.61 -2.25
N PHE A 96 3.31 2.65 -2.45
CA PHE A 96 2.50 2.86 -3.65
C PHE A 96 2.61 4.34 -4.03
N TYR A 97 2.85 4.62 -5.31
CA TYR A 97 3.25 5.95 -5.80
C TYR A 97 2.32 6.51 -6.87
N GLU A 98 1.22 5.81 -7.14
CA GLU A 98 0.18 6.20 -8.07
C GLU A 98 -0.40 7.55 -7.64
N GLN A 99 -0.63 8.40 -8.63
CA GLN A 99 -1.31 9.68 -8.47
C GLN A 99 -2.66 9.55 -9.14
N ASN A 100 -3.71 9.48 -8.34
CA ASN A 100 -5.07 9.28 -8.80
C ASN A 100 -5.78 10.65 -8.87
N PRO A 101 -6.18 11.11 -10.06
CA PRO A 101 -6.91 12.35 -10.20
C PRO A 101 -8.24 12.28 -9.44
N ARG A 102 -8.62 13.38 -8.81
CA ARG A 102 -9.87 13.46 -8.05
C ARG A 102 -11.09 13.14 -8.91
N HIS A 103 -11.09 13.59 -10.18
CA HIS A 103 -12.21 13.35 -11.10
C HIS A 103 -12.36 11.88 -11.50
N ALA A 104 -11.29 11.09 -11.45
CA ALA A 104 -11.33 9.66 -11.74
C ALA A 104 -11.85 8.88 -10.52
N MET A 105 -11.68 9.42 -9.31
CA MET A 105 -12.15 8.77 -8.07
C MET A 105 -13.58 9.18 -7.69
N LEU A 106 -13.91 10.47 -7.80
CA LEU A 106 -15.14 11.07 -7.24
C LEU A 106 -15.96 11.84 -8.29
N PRO A 107 -17.30 11.83 -8.20
CA PRO A 107 -18.12 11.08 -7.24
C PRO A 107 -18.14 9.58 -7.57
N HIS A 108 -18.43 8.75 -6.57
CA HIS A 108 -18.59 7.32 -6.82
C HIS A 108 -19.78 7.03 -7.73
N LYS A 109 -19.71 5.93 -8.47
CA LYS A 109 -20.78 5.44 -9.36
C LYS A 109 -21.01 3.95 -9.16
N PRO A 110 -22.23 3.44 -9.39
CA PRO A 110 -22.48 2.01 -9.36
C PRO A 110 -21.69 1.29 -10.46
N ILE A 111 -21.04 0.18 -10.11
CA ILE A 111 -20.38 -0.73 -11.03
C ILE A 111 -21.01 -2.12 -10.87
N VAL A 112 -21.33 -2.76 -11.99
CA VAL A 112 -21.84 -4.14 -12.01
C VAL A 112 -20.68 -5.10 -12.23
N PHE A 113 -20.50 -6.03 -11.31
CA PHE A 113 -19.52 -7.11 -11.41
C PHE A 113 -20.18 -8.42 -11.01
N GLU A 114 -20.14 -9.42 -11.90
CA GLU A 114 -20.77 -10.74 -11.70
C GLU A 114 -22.24 -10.69 -11.24
N GLY A 115 -23.01 -9.73 -11.77
CA GLY A 115 -24.43 -9.55 -11.44
C GLY A 115 -24.70 -8.80 -10.13
N HIS A 116 -23.67 -8.43 -9.38
CA HIS A 116 -23.77 -7.63 -8.17
C HIS A 116 -23.39 -6.18 -8.44
N THR A 117 -24.07 -5.26 -7.75
CA THR A 117 -23.77 -3.82 -7.85
C THR A 117 -22.90 -3.38 -6.67
N PHE A 118 -21.79 -2.73 -6.98
CA PHE A 118 -20.84 -2.20 -6.02
C PHE A 118 -20.67 -0.69 -6.18
N GLU A 119 -20.27 -0.01 -5.11
CA GLU A 119 -19.85 1.38 -5.18
C GLU A 119 -18.43 1.45 -5.74
N GLY A 120 -18.28 2.08 -6.91
CA GLY A 120 -17.01 2.18 -7.61
C GLY A 120 -16.59 3.62 -7.88
N PRO A 121 -15.36 3.81 -8.38
CA PRO A 121 -14.83 5.14 -8.71
C PRO A 121 -15.53 5.76 -9.92
N ALA A 122 -15.46 7.09 -10.03
CA ALA A 122 -16.03 7.86 -11.14
C ALA A 122 -15.56 7.38 -12.53
N ASP A 123 -14.28 7.02 -12.66
CA ASP A 123 -13.67 6.47 -13.87
C ASP A 123 -12.75 5.28 -13.52
N PRO A 124 -13.27 4.04 -13.52
CA PRO A 124 -12.47 2.85 -13.24
C PRO A 124 -11.44 2.56 -14.34
N GLU A 125 -11.69 2.94 -15.60
CA GLU A 125 -10.78 2.66 -16.71
C GLU A 125 -9.52 3.52 -16.61
N GLU A 126 -9.68 4.79 -16.24
CA GLU A 126 -8.54 5.69 -15.97
C GLU A 126 -7.70 5.19 -14.80
N LEU A 127 -8.32 4.78 -13.69
CA LEU A 127 -7.60 4.23 -12.54
C LEU A 127 -6.86 2.94 -12.89
N CYS A 128 -7.45 2.04 -13.68
CA CYS A 128 -6.78 0.85 -14.18
C CYS A 128 -5.58 1.20 -15.07
N ARG A 129 -5.69 2.22 -15.94
CA ARG A 129 -4.56 2.72 -16.74
C ARG A 129 -3.44 3.31 -15.87
N ILE A 130 -3.78 4.03 -14.81
CA ILE A 130 -2.78 4.60 -13.88
C ILE A 130 -2.03 3.48 -13.16
N ALA A 131 -2.74 2.47 -12.66
CA ALA A 131 -2.14 1.38 -11.89
C ALA A 131 -1.36 0.38 -12.76
N TYR A 132 -1.87 0.05 -13.94
CA TYR A 132 -1.40 -1.10 -14.72
C TYR A 132 -0.93 -0.76 -16.15
N GLY A 133 -1.08 0.49 -16.60
CA GLY A 133 -0.77 0.88 -17.97
C GLY A 133 -1.78 0.29 -18.96
N ASN A 134 -1.32 -0.51 -19.92
CA ASN A 134 -2.21 -1.20 -20.87
C ASN A 134 -2.89 -2.41 -20.20
N TYR A 135 -3.84 -2.13 -19.31
CA TYR A 135 -4.42 -3.12 -18.39
C TYR A 135 -5.26 -4.21 -19.07
N MET A 136 -5.70 -3.98 -20.31
CA MET A 136 -6.46 -4.96 -21.09
C MET A 136 -5.55 -6.00 -21.77
N GLU A 137 -4.25 -5.73 -21.85
CA GLU A 137 -3.26 -6.69 -22.34
C GLU A 137 -2.63 -7.43 -21.17
N LEU A 138 -2.81 -8.74 -21.16
CA LEU A 138 -2.15 -9.57 -20.15
C LEU A 138 -0.63 -9.50 -20.35
N PRO A 139 0.16 -9.31 -19.28
CA PRO A 139 1.61 -9.34 -19.38
C PRO A 139 2.09 -10.70 -19.94
N PRO A 140 3.28 -10.75 -20.58
CA PRO A 140 3.89 -12.01 -21.04
C PRO A 140 3.92 -13.07 -19.94
N ARG A 141 3.68 -14.35 -20.29
CA ARG A 141 3.51 -15.44 -19.30
C ARG A 141 4.68 -15.57 -18.31
N ASP A 142 5.89 -15.39 -18.80
CA ASP A 142 7.16 -15.41 -18.07
C ASP A 142 7.31 -14.23 -17.08
N LYS A 143 6.56 -13.15 -17.28
CA LYS A 143 6.56 -11.95 -16.41
C LYS A 143 5.39 -11.90 -15.43
N ARG A 144 4.48 -12.89 -15.46
CA ARG A 144 3.36 -12.97 -14.52
C ARG A 144 3.85 -13.48 -13.18
N ASN A 145 4.21 -12.58 -12.27
CA ASN A 145 4.56 -12.95 -10.90
C ASN A 145 3.31 -13.39 -10.14
N ARG A 146 3.16 -14.68 -9.91
CA ARG A 146 2.23 -15.20 -8.91
C ARG A 146 2.97 -15.06 -7.59
N HIS A 147 2.54 -14.18 -6.69
CA HIS A 147 3.03 -14.24 -5.31
C HIS A 147 2.79 -15.68 -4.83
N ASN A 148 3.88 -16.46 -4.70
CA ASN A 148 3.85 -17.92 -4.55
C ASN A 148 3.21 -18.28 -3.21
N THR A 149 1.89 -18.31 -3.18
CA THR A 149 1.11 -18.61 -1.99
C THR A 149 0.56 -20.01 -2.18
N GLU A 150 1.20 -21.00 -1.56
CA GLU A 150 0.70 -22.37 -1.53
C GLU A 150 -0.35 -22.47 -0.43
N ILE A 151 -1.64 -22.50 -0.80
CA ILE A 151 -2.74 -22.67 0.15
C ILE A 151 -2.90 -24.16 0.41
N LYS A 152 -2.49 -24.63 1.60
CA LYS A 152 -2.80 -25.98 2.07
C LYS A 152 -4.07 -25.95 2.90
N ILE A 153 -5.15 -26.51 2.35
CA ILE A 153 -6.35 -26.82 3.11
C ILE A 153 -6.07 -28.14 3.83
N THR A 154 -6.14 -28.13 5.16
CA THR A 154 -6.01 -29.34 5.98
C THR A 154 -7.41 -29.76 6.40
N GLU A 155 -7.71 -31.06 6.30
CA GLU A 155 -8.93 -31.68 6.82
C GLU A 155 -8.94 -31.73 8.35
#